data_AF-A0A4R3QDI6-F1
#
_entry.id   AF-A0A4R3QDI6-F1
#
_cell.length_a   1.000
_cell.length_b   1.000
_cell.length_c   1.000
_cell.angle_alpha   90.00
_cell.angle_beta   90.00
_cell.angle_gamma   90.00
#
_symmetry.space_group_name_H-M   'P 1'
#
loop_
_entity.id
_entity.type
_entity.pdbx_description
1 polymer ?
#
loop_
_entity_poly.entity_id
_entity_poly.type
_entity_poly.pdbx_seq_one_letter_code
_entity_poly.pdbx_strand_id
1 'polypeptide(L)'
;MFLYIIEAFALFGGAFLVWRLCRNGGALYRLMWHDWRIKVVIFSSILAVIVTVAFYYCIPDATDATKFIGAAFASWISGLLLFMLVGLGVAIVSLARPEHELFEARARNLLRRQTGHHIDYMVGRLHDVLEAYTAQSTRKIVVLDYDAAEKMFHTSHTTESILKGYLDDKIVNFPAKISYKPLSKPPGGRQKSCLTFLEVNGEKFGDVEEFDDEVARSFRIQIPVKGEFKGRCAVKHRYLYWIKAEEEENVSTSVRYTRELSVEVENQLASSTIVATIKNEQGPDERIVINPGTCQRVIYLTEITPRDKLYDFRLGLA
;
A
#
# COMPACT_ATOMS: atom_id res chain seq x y z
N MET A 1 -4.72 59.49 -2.98
CA MET A 1 -4.15 59.04 -1.69
C MET A 1 -4.90 57.84 -1.10
N PHE A 2 -6.24 57.82 -1.08
CA PHE A 2 -7.02 56.68 -0.55
C PHE A 2 -6.87 55.37 -1.36
N LEU A 3 -6.72 55.44 -2.69
CA LEU A 3 -6.46 54.25 -3.54
C LEU A 3 -5.12 53.57 -3.23
N TYR A 4 -4.05 54.35 -3.02
CA TYR A 4 -2.71 53.82 -2.70
C TYR A 4 -2.67 53.04 -1.38
N ILE A 5 -3.52 53.40 -0.41
CA ILE A 5 -3.60 52.70 0.89
C ILE A 5 -4.31 51.35 0.72
N ILE A 6 -5.35 51.27 -0.12
CA ILE A 6 -6.09 50.04 -0.39
C ILE A 6 -5.25 49.07 -1.24
N GLU A 7 -4.52 49.58 -2.25
CA GLU A 7 -3.60 48.77 -3.06
C GLU A 7 -2.41 48.23 -2.24
N ALA A 8 -1.86 49.03 -1.33
CA ALA A 8 -0.84 48.57 -0.39
C ALA A 8 -1.39 47.48 0.55
N PHE A 9 -2.61 47.65 1.08
CA PHE A 9 -3.24 46.64 1.94
C PHE A 9 -3.57 45.33 1.20
N ALA A 10 -3.94 45.38 -0.07
CA ALA A 10 -4.23 44.18 -0.87
C ALA A 10 -2.95 43.39 -1.21
N LEU A 11 -1.88 44.09 -1.61
CA LEU A 11 -0.58 43.47 -1.93
C LEU A 11 0.11 42.93 -0.67
N PHE A 12 0.13 43.70 0.42
CA PHE A 12 0.68 43.23 1.70
C PHE A 12 -0.21 42.19 2.37
N GLY A 13 -1.54 42.31 2.27
CA GLY A 13 -2.48 41.35 2.86
C GLY A 13 -2.37 39.96 2.22
N GLY A 14 -2.32 39.88 0.89
CA GLY A 14 -2.13 38.61 0.17
C GLY A 14 -0.76 37.98 0.44
N ALA A 15 0.31 38.79 0.36
CA ALA A 15 1.66 38.33 0.65
C ALA A 15 1.82 37.90 2.12
N PHE A 16 1.20 38.61 3.06
CA PHE A 16 1.21 38.27 4.48
C PHE A 16 0.40 37.01 4.79
N LEU A 17 -0.74 36.81 4.11
CA LEU A 17 -1.55 35.59 4.28
C LEU A 17 -0.80 34.37 3.76
N VAL A 18 -0.17 34.47 2.57
CA VAL A 18 0.69 33.42 2.00
C VAL A 18 1.92 33.18 2.90
N TRP A 19 2.57 34.24 3.36
CA TRP A 19 3.72 34.13 4.28
C TRP A 19 3.33 33.49 5.62
N ARG A 20 2.18 33.86 6.19
CA ARG A 20 1.65 33.27 7.44
C ARG A 20 1.25 31.81 7.27
N LEU A 21 0.68 31.45 6.12
CA LEU A 21 0.37 30.06 5.76
C LEU A 21 1.64 29.22 5.53
N CYS A 22 2.70 29.81 4.95
CA CYS A 22 3.99 29.16 4.76
C CYS A 22 4.79 29.02 6.06
N ARG A 23 4.73 30.01 6.96
CA ARG A 23 5.50 30.06 8.22
C ARG A 23 5.05 29.02 9.26
N ASN A 24 3.80 28.56 9.21
CA ASN A 24 3.28 27.52 10.12
C ASN A 24 3.64 26.07 9.71
N GLY A 25 4.54 25.87 8.74
CA GLY A 25 5.56 24.80 8.74
C GLY A 25 5.17 23.31 8.70
N GLY A 26 3.90 22.90 8.72
CA GLY A 26 3.57 21.47 8.86
C GLY A 26 3.44 20.69 7.54
N ALA A 27 2.33 20.94 6.83
CA ALA A 27 1.88 20.09 5.73
C ALA A 27 1.73 20.86 4.41
N LEU A 28 1.17 22.08 4.45
CA LEU A 28 0.91 22.92 3.28
C LEU A 28 2.19 23.31 2.53
N TYR A 29 3.26 23.69 3.23
CA TYR A 29 4.55 24.00 2.60
C TYR A 29 5.15 22.79 1.88
N ARG A 30 5.11 21.61 2.51
CA ARG A 30 5.58 20.35 1.90
C ARG A 30 4.74 19.97 0.68
N LEU A 31 3.42 20.16 0.74
CA LEU A 31 2.50 19.89 -0.36
C LEU A 31 2.71 20.85 -1.54
N MET A 32 2.81 22.16 -1.26
CA MET A 32 2.99 23.21 -2.28
C MET A 32 4.30 23.09 -3.06
N TRP A 33 5.37 22.59 -2.44
CA TRP A 33 6.67 22.46 -3.09
C TRP A 33 6.91 21.09 -3.77
N HIS A 34 6.03 20.11 -3.58
CA HIS A 34 6.16 18.81 -4.24
C HIS A 34 5.37 18.74 -5.56
N ASP A 35 4.24 19.44 -5.68
CA ASP A 35 3.45 19.46 -6.91
C ASP A 35 3.97 20.51 -7.91
N TRP A 36 4.34 20.07 -9.11
CA TRP A 36 4.82 20.95 -10.18
C TRP A 36 3.73 21.90 -10.69
N ARG A 37 2.45 21.53 -10.59
CA ARG A 37 1.32 22.35 -11.06
C ARG A 37 1.19 23.62 -10.23
N ILE A 38 1.32 23.51 -8.90
CA ILE A 38 1.29 24.64 -7.97
C ILE A 38 2.46 25.59 -8.27
N LYS A 39 3.65 25.04 -8.57
CA LYS A 39 4.83 25.86 -8.97
C LYS A 39 4.56 26.67 -10.23
N VAL A 40 3.91 26.09 -11.24
CA VAL A 40 3.57 26.80 -12.48
C VAL A 40 2.61 27.96 -12.21
N VAL A 41 1.58 27.76 -11.37
CA VAL A 41 0.62 28.82 -11.01
C VAL A 41 1.30 29.94 -10.21
N ILE A 42 2.18 29.59 -9.27
CA ILE A 42 2.94 30.58 -8.49
C ILE A 42 3.91 31.35 -9.40
N PHE A 43 4.62 30.64 -10.29
CA PHE A 43 5.57 31.26 -11.22
C PHE A 43 4.87 32.19 -12.20
N SER A 44 3.73 31.80 -12.78
CA SER A 44 2.95 32.67 -13.67
C SER A 44 2.43 33.91 -12.95
N SER A 45 2.02 33.77 -11.69
CA SER A 45 1.60 34.89 -10.84
C SER A 45 2.74 35.87 -10.56
N ILE A 46 3.93 35.35 -10.19
CA ILE A 46 5.13 36.17 -9.97
C ILE A 46 5.54 36.88 -11.27
N LEU A 47 5.55 36.16 -12.38
CA LEU A 47 5.91 36.72 -13.69
C LEU A 47 4.94 37.84 -14.09
N ALA A 48 3.63 37.66 -13.88
CA ALA A 48 2.63 38.69 -14.15
C ALA A 48 2.86 39.95 -13.29
N VAL A 49 3.23 39.79 -12.02
CA VAL A 49 3.60 40.91 -11.14
C VAL A 49 4.86 41.62 -11.64
N ILE A 50 5.91 40.87 -12.01
CA ILE A 50 7.16 41.45 -12.54
C ILE A 50 6.89 42.26 -13.81
N VAL A 51 6.12 41.72 -14.75
CA VAL A 51 5.75 42.41 -16.00
C VAL A 51 4.97 43.69 -15.69
N THR A 52 4.04 43.63 -14.73
CA THR A 52 3.24 44.79 -14.32
C THR A 52 4.11 45.89 -13.69
N VAL A 53 5.08 45.52 -12.85
CA VAL A 53 6.04 46.45 -12.25
C VAL A 53 6.98 47.04 -13.29
N ALA A 54 7.49 46.23 -14.21
CA ALA A 54 8.34 46.71 -15.30
C ALA A 54 7.59 47.73 -16.19
N PHE A 55 6.34 47.44 -16.53
CA PHE A 55 5.51 48.36 -17.31
C PHE A 55 5.29 49.69 -16.59
N TYR A 56 5.02 49.66 -15.28
CA TYR A 56 4.86 50.85 -14.45
C TYR A 56 6.10 51.77 -14.48
N TYR A 57 7.31 51.20 -14.41
CA TYR A 57 8.55 51.99 -14.40
C TYR A 57 9.03 52.42 -15.78
N CYS A 58 8.78 51.61 -16.81
CA CYS A 58 9.30 51.87 -18.14
C CYS A 58 8.42 52.79 -18.98
N ILE A 59 7.15 53.00 -18.60
CA ILE A 59 6.19 53.78 -19.39
C ILE A 59 5.71 55.00 -18.60
N PRO A 60 6.13 56.22 -18.97
CA PRO A 60 5.83 57.46 -18.22
C PRO A 60 4.32 57.72 -18.06
N ASP A 61 3.55 57.35 -19.07
CA ASP A 61 2.11 57.59 -19.15
C ASP A 61 1.27 56.48 -18.51
N ALA A 62 1.89 55.46 -17.91
CA ALA A 62 1.17 54.33 -17.29
C ALA A 62 0.31 54.77 -16.09
N THR A 63 0.63 55.88 -15.45
CA THR A 63 -0.10 56.39 -14.27
C THR A 63 -1.17 57.42 -14.60
N ASP A 64 -1.23 57.88 -15.86
CA ASP A 64 -2.20 58.88 -16.29
C ASP A 64 -3.47 58.22 -16.83
N ALA A 65 -4.48 58.09 -15.97
CA ALA A 65 -5.77 57.50 -16.32
C ALA A 65 -6.55 58.28 -17.39
N THR A 66 -6.15 59.53 -17.71
CA THR A 66 -6.77 60.31 -18.79
C THR A 66 -6.27 59.89 -20.16
N LYS A 67 -5.13 59.20 -20.23
CA LYS A 67 -4.57 58.64 -21.46
C LYS A 67 -5.00 57.20 -21.64
N PHE A 68 -5.14 56.78 -22.90
CA PHE A 68 -5.50 55.41 -23.26
C PHE A 68 -4.60 54.36 -22.59
N ILE A 69 -3.28 54.60 -22.56
CA ILE A 69 -2.30 53.68 -21.97
C ILE A 69 -2.49 53.53 -20.45
N GLY A 70 -2.70 54.63 -19.73
CA GLY A 70 -2.94 54.58 -18.29
C GLY A 70 -4.30 53.96 -17.94
N ALA A 71 -5.35 54.21 -18.73
CA ALA A 71 -6.64 53.55 -18.56
C ALA A 71 -6.57 52.03 -18.81
N ALA A 72 -5.86 51.60 -19.86
CA ALA A 72 -5.61 50.18 -20.14
C ALA A 72 -4.79 49.51 -19.02
N PHE A 73 -3.79 50.21 -18.49
CA PHE A 73 -2.96 49.73 -17.40
C PHE A 73 -3.75 49.60 -16.08
N ALA A 74 -4.61 50.56 -15.75
CA ALA A 74 -5.49 50.48 -14.59
C ALA A 74 -6.46 49.27 -14.69
N SER A 75 -7.02 49.01 -15.87
CA SER A 75 -7.83 47.82 -16.13
C SER A 75 -7.03 46.52 -15.95
N TRP A 76 -5.78 46.51 -16.41
CA TRP A 76 -4.88 45.36 -16.23
C TRP A 76 -4.58 45.09 -14.76
N ILE A 77 -4.24 46.13 -13.98
CA ILE A 77 -4.00 46.00 -12.53
C ILE A 77 -5.25 45.45 -11.83
N SER A 78 -6.44 45.95 -12.15
CA SER A 78 -7.68 45.44 -11.57
C SER A 78 -7.89 43.94 -11.90
N GLY A 79 -7.59 43.53 -13.13
CA GLY A 79 -7.64 42.12 -13.54
C GLY A 79 -6.63 41.26 -12.80
N LEU A 80 -5.40 41.75 -12.64
CA LEU A 80 -4.34 41.07 -11.90
C LEU A 80 -4.70 40.91 -10.42
N LEU A 81 -5.23 41.96 -9.78
CA LEU A 81 -5.66 41.91 -8.38
C LEU A 81 -6.79 40.90 -8.18
N LEU A 82 -7.79 40.88 -9.07
CA LEU A 82 -8.86 39.90 -9.03
C LEU A 82 -8.32 38.47 -9.20
N PHE A 83 -7.39 38.27 -10.14
CA PHE A 83 -6.73 36.98 -10.33
C PHE A 83 -5.92 36.56 -9.10
N MET A 84 -5.16 37.47 -8.49
CA MET A 84 -4.36 37.16 -7.30
C MET A 84 -5.21 36.85 -6.06
N LEU A 85 -6.35 37.50 -5.90
CA LEU A 85 -7.22 37.29 -4.74
C LEU A 85 -8.14 36.07 -4.91
N VAL A 86 -8.80 35.95 -6.05
CA VAL A 86 -9.82 34.92 -6.30
C VAL A 86 -9.24 33.77 -7.11
N GLY A 87 -8.57 34.08 -8.22
CA GLY A 87 -8.02 33.08 -9.14
C GLY A 87 -6.96 32.20 -8.50
N LEU A 88 -5.99 32.79 -7.80
CA LEU A 88 -4.93 32.07 -7.10
C LEU A 88 -5.49 31.23 -5.95
N GLY A 89 -6.47 31.77 -5.20
CA GLY A 89 -7.17 31.04 -4.15
C GLY A 89 -7.89 29.80 -4.68
N VAL A 90 -8.69 29.96 -5.74
CA VAL A 90 -9.40 28.84 -6.38
C VAL A 90 -8.44 27.85 -7.01
N ALA A 91 -7.37 28.31 -7.67
CA ALA A 91 -6.37 27.44 -8.29
C ALA A 91 -5.63 26.61 -7.25
N ILE A 92 -5.19 27.23 -6.14
CA ILE A 92 -4.53 26.51 -5.05
C ILE A 92 -5.50 25.50 -4.41
N VAL A 93 -6.74 25.89 -4.13
CA VAL A 93 -7.74 24.98 -3.52
C VAL A 93 -8.08 23.80 -4.45
N SER A 94 -8.18 24.06 -5.76
CA SER A 94 -8.50 23.02 -6.75
C SER A 94 -7.31 22.09 -7.03
N LEU A 95 -6.08 22.60 -6.97
CA LEU A 95 -4.87 21.81 -7.19
C LEU A 95 -4.43 21.04 -5.95
N ALA A 96 -4.65 21.57 -4.75
CA ALA A 96 -4.20 20.95 -3.51
C ALA A 96 -5.06 19.76 -3.04
N ARG A 97 -6.04 19.28 -3.81
CA ARG A 97 -7.06 18.33 -3.33
C ARG A 97 -7.50 17.15 -4.21
N PRO A 98 -6.91 16.76 -5.35
CA PRO A 98 -7.40 15.57 -6.04
C PRO A 98 -7.14 14.25 -5.27
N GLU A 99 -6.01 14.13 -4.58
CA GLU A 99 -5.67 12.94 -3.76
C GLU A 99 -6.39 12.87 -2.40
N HIS A 100 -7.01 13.97 -1.96
CA HIS A 100 -7.75 14.07 -0.69
C HIS A 100 -9.28 14.07 -0.86
N GLU A 101 -9.78 14.01 -2.10
CA GLU A 101 -11.20 13.72 -2.34
C GLU A 101 -11.50 12.33 -1.80
N LEU A 102 -12.43 12.22 -0.85
CA LEU A 102 -12.92 10.94 -0.34
C LEU A 102 -13.25 10.01 -1.51
N PHE A 103 -12.97 8.70 -1.38
CA PHE A 103 -13.28 7.68 -2.39
C PHE A 103 -14.61 7.89 -3.11
N GLU A 104 -15.65 8.30 -2.40
CA GLU A 104 -16.98 8.58 -2.95
C GLU A 104 -16.97 9.67 -4.04
N ALA A 105 -16.23 10.77 -3.83
CA ALA A 105 -16.08 11.83 -4.82
C ALA A 105 -15.29 11.36 -6.06
N ARG A 106 -14.22 10.57 -5.85
CA ARG A 106 -13.45 9.95 -6.95
C ARG A 106 -14.31 8.97 -7.75
N ALA A 107 -15.07 8.13 -7.07
CA ALA A 107 -15.99 7.18 -7.69
C ALA A 107 -17.13 7.89 -8.44
N ARG A 108 -17.68 8.97 -7.89
CA ARG A 108 -18.67 9.81 -8.59
C ARG A 108 -18.07 10.51 -9.80
N ASN A 109 -16.83 10.99 -9.73
CA ASN A 109 -16.13 11.56 -10.87
C ASN A 109 -15.93 10.51 -11.99
N LEU A 110 -15.58 9.26 -11.65
CA LEU A 110 -15.55 8.14 -12.62
C LEU A 110 -16.93 7.91 -13.27
N LEU A 111 -18.00 8.07 -12.51
CA LEU A 111 -19.39 7.99 -12.98
C LEU A 111 -19.92 9.32 -13.55
N ARG A 112 -19.02 10.18 -14.06
CA ARG A 112 -19.35 11.47 -14.70
C ARG A 112 -20.21 12.40 -13.84
N ARG A 113 -20.04 12.36 -12.52
CA ARG A 113 -20.77 13.16 -11.52
C ARG A 113 -22.29 12.97 -11.58
N GLN A 114 -22.76 11.84 -12.10
CA GLN A 114 -24.17 11.46 -12.01
C GLN A 114 -24.58 11.30 -10.53
N THR A 115 -25.85 11.55 -10.23
CA THR A 115 -26.41 11.43 -8.88
C THR A 115 -27.65 10.53 -8.90
N GLY A 116 -28.02 9.99 -7.73
CA GLY A 116 -29.21 9.16 -7.55
C GLY A 116 -28.89 7.76 -7.02
N HIS A 117 -29.92 7.05 -6.55
CA HIS A 117 -29.78 5.77 -5.85
C HIS A 117 -29.01 4.70 -6.63
N HIS A 118 -29.13 4.68 -7.96
CA HIS A 118 -28.40 3.76 -8.82
C HIS A 118 -26.88 4.05 -8.84
N ILE A 119 -26.49 5.32 -8.74
CA ILE A 119 -25.07 5.72 -8.61
C ILE A 119 -24.54 5.37 -7.23
N ASP A 120 -25.29 5.66 -6.17
CA ASP A 120 -24.87 5.31 -4.81
C ASP A 120 -24.72 3.80 -4.64
N TYR A 121 -25.60 3.01 -5.25
CA TYR A 121 -25.45 1.55 -5.37
C TYR A 121 -24.15 1.17 -6.07
N MET A 122 -23.85 1.74 -7.24
CA MET A 122 -22.62 1.44 -7.99
C MET A 122 -21.35 1.86 -7.24
N VAL A 123 -21.34 3.01 -6.57
CA VAL A 123 -20.24 3.46 -5.72
C VAL A 123 -20.03 2.52 -4.54
N GLY A 124 -21.12 2.02 -3.94
CA GLY A 124 -21.09 0.95 -2.94
C GLY A 124 -20.48 -0.33 -3.50
N ARG A 125 -20.89 -0.78 -4.69
CA ARG A 125 -20.34 -2.00 -5.32
C ARG A 125 -18.87 -1.86 -5.69
N LEU A 126 -18.44 -0.70 -6.19
CA LEU A 126 -17.02 -0.44 -6.48
C LEU A 126 -16.14 -0.58 -5.24
N HIS A 127 -16.68 -0.31 -4.05
CA HIS A 127 -15.96 -0.56 -2.82
C HIS A 127 -15.75 -2.04 -2.54
N ASP A 128 -16.81 -2.84 -2.68
CA ASP A 128 -16.74 -4.29 -2.44
C ASP A 128 -15.75 -4.97 -3.38
N VAL A 129 -15.57 -4.43 -4.60
CA VAL A 129 -14.65 -4.97 -5.62
C VAL A 129 -13.18 -4.73 -5.27
N LEU A 130 -12.86 -3.67 -4.52
CA LEU A 130 -11.49 -3.33 -4.15
C LEU A 130 -11.04 -4.14 -2.93
N GLU A 131 -10.90 -5.45 -3.13
CA GLU A 131 -10.34 -6.37 -2.13
C GLU A 131 -8.90 -5.99 -1.78
N ALA A 132 -8.45 -6.39 -0.58
CA ALA A 132 -7.06 -6.19 -0.21
C ALA A 132 -6.13 -7.08 -1.04
N TYR A 133 -4.96 -6.56 -1.38
CA TYR A 133 -3.88 -7.35 -1.95
C TYR A 133 -2.85 -7.73 -0.89
N THR A 134 -2.08 -8.79 -1.14
CA THR A 134 -0.98 -9.19 -0.27
C THR A 134 0.27 -8.40 -0.68
N ALA A 135 0.67 -7.42 0.12
CA ALA A 135 1.86 -6.64 -0.14
C ALA A 135 3.14 -7.46 0.08
N GLN A 136 3.14 -8.32 1.10
CA GLN A 136 4.26 -9.20 1.40
C GLN A 136 3.74 -10.46 2.07
N SER A 137 4.23 -11.62 1.67
CA SER A 137 3.99 -12.88 2.37
C SER A 137 5.33 -13.57 2.61
N THR A 138 5.65 -13.83 3.87
CA THR A 138 6.83 -14.57 4.28
C THR A 138 6.39 -15.91 4.87
N ARG A 139 6.95 -17.00 4.37
CA ARG A 139 6.75 -18.34 4.91
C ARG A 139 8.07 -18.87 5.41
N LYS A 140 8.14 -19.14 6.70
CA LYS A 140 9.32 -19.72 7.34
C LYS A 140 9.00 -21.14 7.77
N ILE A 141 9.73 -22.08 7.19
CA ILE A 141 9.60 -23.51 7.41
C ILE A 141 10.80 -23.96 8.22
N VAL A 142 10.58 -24.38 9.45
CA VAL A 142 11.64 -24.84 10.34
C VAL A 142 11.55 -26.35 10.45
N VAL A 143 12.61 -27.06 10.11
CA VAL A 143 12.70 -28.51 10.26
C VAL A 143 13.27 -28.82 11.64
N LEU A 144 12.43 -29.41 12.49
CA LEU A 144 12.67 -29.59 13.93
C LEU A 144 13.22 -30.97 14.28
N ASP A 145 12.71 -32.02 13.64
CA ASP A 145 13.07 -33.42 13.90
C ASP A 145 12.97 -34.23 12.60
N TYR A 146 13.60 -35.39 12.55
CA TYR A 146 13.51 -36.35 11.45
C TYR A 146 13.29 -37.76 11.98
N ASP A 147 12.17 -38.37 11.58
CA ASP A 147 11.88 -39.77 11.86
C ASP A 147 12.47 -40.64 10.74
N ALA A 148 13.54 -41.38 11.05
CA ALA A 148 14.24 -42.22 10.08
C ALA A 148 13.46 -43.49 9.70
N ALA A 149 12.54 -43.95 10.54
CA ALA A 149 11.78 -45.18 10.29
C ALA A 149 10.71 -44.94 9.22
N GLU A 150 9.98 -43.83 9.32
CA GLU A 150 8.93 -43.44 8.36
C GLU A 150 9.40 -42.42 7.31
N LYS A 151 10.66 -41.96 7.41
CA LYS A 151 11.29 -40.94 6.54
C LYS A 151 10.50 -39.62 6.51
N MET A 152 10.21 -39.08 7.68
CA MET A 152 9.39 -37.87 7.80
C MET A 152 10.10 -36.76 8.59
N PHE A 153 9.94 -35.53 8.13
CA PHE A 153 10.38 -34.34 8.84
C PHE A 153 9.26 -33.79 9.72
N HIS A 154 9.54 -33.52 10.99
CA HIS A 154 8.66 -32.70 11.81
C HIS A 154 8.97 -31.23 11.53
N THR A 155 7.96 -30.46 11.14
CA THR A 155 8.16 -29.10 10.65
C THR A 155 7.26 -28.09 11.34
N SER A 156 7.77 -26.86 11.47
CA SER A 156 7.04 -25.69 11.93
C SER A 156 6.93 -24.68 10.80
N HIS A 157 5.72 -24.49 10.29
CA HIS A 157 5.42 -23.58 9.19
C HIS A 157 4.78 -22.31 9.73
N THR A 158 5.56 -21.24 9.81
CA THR A 158 5.06 -19.91 10.19
C THR A 158 4.85 -19.07 8.93
N THR A 159 3.62 -18.62 8.70
CA THR A 159 3.30 -17.70 7.61
C THR A 159 2.92 -16.34 8.18
N GLU A 160 3.52 -15.30 7.65
CA GLU A 160 3.15 -13.91 7.92
C GLU A 160 2.76 -13.24 6.60
N SER A 161 1.55 -12.71 6.53
CA SER A 161 1.02 -12.01 5.36
C SER A 161 0.64 -10.59 5.73
N ILE A 162 1.25 -9.62 5.07
CA ILE A 162 0.93 -8.20 5.18
C ILE A 162 -0.01 -7.82 4.05
N LEU A 163 -1.25 -7.55 4.40
CA LEU A 163 -2.31 -7.15 3.48
C LEU A 163 -2.43 -5.63 3.44
N LYS A 164 -2.69 -5.06 2.27
CA LYS A 164 -2.91 -3.63 2.07
C LYS A 164 -4.16 -3.38 1.23
N GLY A 165 -4.84 -2.28 1.52
CA GLY A 165 -5.90 -1.78 0.67
C GLY A 165 -5.31 -1.04 -0.53
N TYR A 166 -6.04 -0.99 -1.64
CA TYR A 166 -5.67 -0.15 -2.79
C TYR A 166 -5.88 1.35 -2.52
N LEU A 167 -6.68 1.68 -1.50
CA LEU A 167 -7.08 3.05 -1.17
C LEU A 167 -6.73 3.36 0.28
N ASP A 168 -5.99 4.44 0.50
CA ASP A 168 -5.50 4.84 1.83
C ASP A 168 -6.57 5.51 2.71
N ASP A 169 -7.67 5.96 2.10
CA ASP A 169 -8.73 6.75 2.73
C ASP A 169 -9.97 5.93 3.08
N LYS A 170 -9.95 4.61 2.86
CA LYS A 170 -11.09 3.74 3.13
C LYS A 170 -10.73 2.47 3.89
N ILE A 171 -11.60 2.12 4.85
CA ILE A 171 -11.50 0.87 5.58
C ILE A 171 -11.87 -0.28 4.63
N VAL A 172 -11.01 -1.29 4.57
CA VAL A 172 -11.26 -2.52 3.83
C VAL A 172 -11.59 -3.62 4.84
N ASN A 173 -12.77 -4.22 4.72
CA ASN A 173 -13.21 -5.33 5.57
C ASN A 173 -13.57 -6.50 4.67
N PHE A 174 -13.10 -7.70 5.00
CA PHE A 174 -13.52 -8.91 4.29
C PHE A 174 -13.35 -10.16 5.15
N PRO A 175 -14.17 -11.20 4.93
CA PRO A 175 -13.97 -12.49 5.55
C PRO A 175 -12.72 -13.15 4.96
N ALA A 176 -11.90 -13.72 5.83
CA ALA A 176 -10.76 -14.52 5.44
C ALA A 176 -10.84 -15.91 6.08
N LYS A 177 -10.19 -16.88 5.45
CA LYS A 177 -10.08 -18.25 5.94
C LYS A 177 -8.63 -18.68 5.79
N ILE A 178 -8.09 -19.28 6.84
CA ILE A 178 -6.93 -20.17 6.71
C ILE A 178 -7.45 -21.60 6.67
N SER A 179 -6.83 -22.42 5.84
CA SER A 179 -7.05 -23.86 5.86
C SER A 179 -5.76 -24.57 5.52
N TYR A 180 -5.59 -25.74 6.12
CA TYR A 180 -4.48 -26.60 5.85
C TYR A 180 -4.93 -28.05 5.88
N LYS A 181 -4.48 -28.82 4.89
CA LYS A 181 -4.71 -30.25 4.75
C LYS A 181 -3.34 -30.91 4.61
N PRO A 182 -2.87 -31.69 5.61
CA PRO A 182 -1.64 -32.43 5.50
C PRO A 182 -1.79 -33.52 4.44
N LEU A 183 -0.72 -33.78 3.69
CA LEU A 183 -0.70 -34.89 2.73
C LEU A 183 -0.37 -36.22 3.42
N SER A 184 0.44 -36.16 4.48
CA SER A 184 0.87 -37.33 5.24
C SER A 184 0.33 -37.31 6.67
N LYS A 185 0.03 -38.51 7.20
CA LYS A 185 -0.31 -38.69 8.62
C LYS A 185 0.97 -38.66 9.47
N PRO A 186 0.88 -38.22 10.74
CA PRO A 186 2.02 -38.28 11.65
C PRO A 186 2.49 -39.74 11.86
N PRO A 187 3.79 -39.99 12.10
CA PRO A 187 4.29 -41.31 12.46
C PRO A 187 3.63 -41.85 13.73
N GLY A 188 3.60 -43.18 13.87
CA GLY A 188 2.96 -43.85 15.01
C GLY A 188 3.50 -43.36 16.36
N GLY A 189 2.61 -42.86 17.23
CA GLY A 189 2.97 -42.37 18.57
C GLY A 189 3.64 -41.00 18.61
N ARG A 190 3.76 -40.30 17.47
CA ARG A 190 4.25 -38.91 17.40
C ARG A 190 3.12 -37.90 17.55
N GLN A 191 3.51 -36.64 17.76
CA GLN A 191 2.58 -35.53 17.89
C GLN A 191 1.74 -35.35 16.61
N LYS A 192 0.44 -35.11 16.79
CA LYS A 192 -0.47 -34.80 15.69
C LYS A 192 -0.17 -33.44 15.06
N SER A 193 -0.62 -33.26 13.83
CA SER A 193 -0.60 -31.95 13.17
C SER A 193 -1.44 -30.96 13.99
N CYS A 194 -0.97 -29.73 14.13
CA CYS A 194 -1.70 -28.71 14.88
C CYS A 194 -1.53 -27.29 14.32
N LEU A 195 -2.58 -26.49 14.43
CA LEU A 195 -2.55 -25.05 14.25
C LEU A 195 -2.21 -24.46 15.61
N THR A 196 -0.98 -23.97 15.78
CA THR A 196 -0.53 -23.51 17.10
C THR A 196 -1.06 -22.12 17.43
N PHE A 197 -1.14 -21.24 16.44
CA PHE A 197 -1.73 -19.92 16.63
C PHE A 197 -2.18 -19.33 15.30
N LEU A 198 -3.13 -18.41 15.39
CA LEU A 198 -3.50 -17.44 14.38
C LEU A 198 -3.56 -16.08 15.08
N GLU A 199 -2.90 -15.09 14.51
CA GLU A 199 -2.86 -13.72 15.00
C GLU A 199 -3.21 -12.76 13.86
N VAL A 200 -4.02 -11.75 14.16
CA VAL A 200 -4.35 -10.65 13.25
C VAL A 200 -4.02 -9.36 13.96
N ASN A 201 -3.07 -8.59 13.41
CA ASN A 201 -2.52 -7.39 14.03
C ASN A 201 -2.04 -7.62 15.48
N GLY A 202 -1.50 -8.81 15.77
CA GLY A 202 -1.01 -9.21 17.09
C GLY A 202 -2.09 -9.72 18.05
N GLU A 203 -3.37 -9.61 17.72
CA GLU A 203 -4.46 -10.20 18.49
C GLU A 203 -4.63 -11.68 18.11
N LYS A 204 -4.71 -12.57 19.10
CA LYS A 204 -4.87 -14.01 18.87
C LYS A 204 -6.31 -14.37 18.52
N PHE A 205 -6.47 -15.21 17.50
CA PHE A 205 -7.76 -15.72 17.02
C PHE A 205 -7.86 -17.24 17.21
N GLY A 206 -8.54 -17.62 18.29
CA GLY A 206 -8.76 -19.02 18.69
C GLY A 206 -7.55 -19.68 19.32
N ASP A 207 -7.77 -20.89 19.83
CA ASP A 207 -6.77 -21.66 20.56
C ASP A 207 -5.98 -22.60 19.63
N VAL A 208 -5.01 -23.30 20.22
CA VAL A 208 -4.29 -24.41 19.58
C VAL A 208 -5.31 -25.48 19.19
N GLU A 209 -5.23 -25.96 17.95
CA GLU A 209 -6.15 -26.98 17.43
C GLU A 209 -5.35 -28.10 16.77
N GLU A 210 -5.47 -29.32 17.30
CA GLU A 210 -4.93 -30.53 16.69
C GLU A 210 -5.92 -31.08 15.66
N PHE A 211 -5.40 -31.64 14.57
CA PHE A 211 -6.21 -32.18 13.48
C PHE A 211 -5.51 -33.36 12.81
N ASP A 212 -6.31 -34.30 12.31
CA ASP A 212 -5.81 -35.46 11.56
C ASP A 212 -5.89 -35.21 10.04
N ASP A 213 -7.00 -34.68 9.55
CA ASP A 213 -7.27 -34.56 8.10
C ASP A 213 -7.28 -33.13 7.57
N GLU A 214 -7.87 -32.17 8.26
CA GLU A 214 -7.93 -30.77 7.82
C GLU A 214 -8.17 -29.86 9.03
N VAL A 215 -7.60 -28.65 8.99
CA VAL A 215 -8.02 -27.53 9.84
C VAL A 215 -8.46 -26.37 8.96
N ALA A 216 -9.54 -25.70 9.40
CA ALA A 216 -10.10 -24.55 8.71
C ALA A 216 -10.57 -23.53 9.74
N ARG A 217 -10.01 -22.31 9.70
CA ARG A 217 -10.38 -21.23 10.61
C ARG A 217 -10.73 -19.97 9.84
N SER A 218 -11.98 -19.52 10.03
CA SER A 218 -12.47 -18.26 9.45
C SER A 218 -12.27 -17.12 10.44
N PHE A 219 -11.92 -15.95 9.93
CA PHE A 219 -11.71 -14.73 10.72
C PHE A 219 -12.04 -13.51 9.85
N ARG A 220 -12.11 -12.34 10.48
CA ARG A 220 -12.37 -11.08 9.75
C ARG A 220 -11.09 -10.27 9.69
N ILE A 221 -10.82 -9.74 8.50
CA ILE A 221 -9.72 -8.83 8.28
C ILE A 221 -10.27 -7.41 8.19
N GLN A 222 -9.61 -6.48 8.86
CA GLN A 222 -9.87 -5.06 8.76
C GLN A 222 -8.55 -4.32 8.51
N ILE A 223 -8.52 -3.52 7.44
CA ILE A 223 -7.42 -2.60 7.15
C ILE A 223 -7.86 -1.20 7.55
N PRO A 224 -7.36 -0.65 8.66
CA PRO A 224 -7.84 0.62 9.19
C PRO A 224 -7.21 1.81 8.46
N VAL A 225 -7.94 2.94 8.44
CA VAL A 225 -7.46 4.21 7.85
C VAL A 225 -6.71 5.10 8.85
N LYS A 226 -6.71 4.72 10.12
CA LYS A 226 -6.07 5.43 11.24
C LYS A 226 -5.51 4.42 12.25
N GLY A 227 -4.61 4.88 13.11
CA GLY A 227 -3.99 4.06 14.16
C GLY A 227 -2.69 3.38 13.72
N GLU A 228 -2.16 2.51 14.57
CA GLU A 228 -0.86 1.84 14.42
C GLU A 228 -0.77 0.98 13.14
N PHE A 229 -1.90 0.37 12.76
CA PHE A 229 -2.01 -0.47 11.57
C PHE A 229 -2.56 0.28 10.34
N LYS A 230 -2.47 1.62 10.30
CA LYS A 230 -2.99 2.41 9.17
C LYS A 230 -2.52 1.86 7.82
N GLY A 231 -3.47 1.55 6.95
CA GLY A 231 -3.25 1.09 5.58
C GLY A 231 -2.74 -0.35 5.46
N ARG A 232 -2.63 -1.11 6.56
CA ARG A 232 -2.16 -2.50 6.54
C ARG A 232 -2.89 -3.40 7.54
N CYS A 233 -2.87 -4.70 7.28
CA CYS A 233 -3.23 -5.73 8.25
C CYS A 233 -2.20 -6.85 8.19
N ALA A 234 -1.62 -7.21 9.33
CA ALA A 234 -0.70 -8.34 9.44
C ALA A 234 -1.47 -9.57 9.92
N VAL A 235 -1.40 -10.67 9.16
CA VAL A 235 -1.97 -11.96 9.55
C VAL A 235 -0.83 -12.94 9.71
N LYS A 236 -0.70 -13.54 10.89
CA LYS A 236 0.36 -14.48 11.21
C LYS A 236 -0.25 -15.78 11.71
N HIS A 237 0.21 -16.92 11.21
CA HIS A 237 -0.23 -18.21 11.72
C HIS A 237 0.89 -19.23 11.68
N ARG A 238 0.79 -20.25 12.53
CA ARG A 238 1.77 -21.34 12.59
C ARG A 238 1.10 -22.70 12.61
N TYR A 239 1.56 -23.58 11.73
CA TYR A 239 1.26 -25.01 11.77
C TYR A 239 2.47 -25.81 12.22
N LEU A 240 2.24 -26.88 12.98
CA LEU A 240 3.20 -27.95 13.19
C LEU A 240 2.65 -29.21 12.52
N TYR A 241 3.45 -29.88 11.70
CA TYR A 241 3.03 -31.11 11.03
C TYR A 241 4.22 -31.90 10.50
N TRP A 242 3.95 -33.13 10.05
CA TRP A 242 4.94 -34.04 9.49
C TRP A 242 4.90 -34.05 7.97
N ILE A 243 6.06 -34.00 7.33
CA ILE A 243 6.23 -34.00 5.88
C ILE A 243 7.04 -35.22 5.49
N LYS A 244 6.56 -36.00 4.52
CA LYS A 244 7.32 -37.13 3.98
C LYS A 244 8.49 -36.65 3.12
N ALA A 245 9.70 -37.10 3.45
CA ALA A 245 10.91 -36.71 2.72
C ALA A 245 10.86 -37.17 1.26
N GLU A 246 11.32 -36.30 0.34
CA GLU A 246 11.46 -36.48 -1.12
C GLU A 246 10.15 -36.69 -1.90
N GLU A 247 9.09 -37.11 -1.23
CA GLU A 247 7.81 -37.47 -1.83
C GLU A 247 6.78 -36.35 -1.73
N GLU A 248 6.70 -35.67 -0.58
CA GLU A 248 5.62 -34.73 -0.30
C GLU A 248 5.86 -33.35 -0.93
N GLU A 249 4.87 -32.90 -1.70
CA GLU A 249 4.92 -31.63 -2.42
C GLU A 249 4.56 -30.46 -1.49
N ASN A 250 5.45 -29.48 -1.38
CA ASN A 250 5.14 -28.22 -0.71
C ASN A 250 4.62 -27.22 -1.74
N VAL A 251 3.33 -27.35 -2.06
CA VAL A 251 2.67 -26.51 -3.06
C VAL A 251 2.06 -25.26 -2.42
N SER A 252 2.17 -24.14 -3.13
CA SER A 252 1.45 -22.91 -2.78
C SER A 252 0.56 -22.44 -3.91
N THR A 253 -0.61 -21.93 -3.54
CA THR A 253 -1.53 -21.21 -4.42
C THR A 253 -1.71 -19.77 -3.92
N SER A 254 -2.03 -18.84 -4.81
CA SER A 254 -2.37 -17.46 -4.43
C SER A 254 -3.82 -17.17 -4.77
N VAL A 255 -4.61 -16.83 -3.75
CA VAL A 255 -6.02 -16.45 -3.94
C VAL A 255 -6.16 -15.02 -4.47
N ARG A 256 -5.18 -14.17 -4.20
CA ARG A 256 -5.20 -12.74 -4.52
C ARG A 256 -3.88 -12.30 -5.12
N TYR A 257 -3.87 -11.06 -5.63
CA TYR A 257 -2.63 -10.44 -6.06
C TYR A 257 -1.63 -10.39 -4.89
N THR A 258 -0.42 -10.91 -5.11
CA THR A 258 0.66 -10.94 -4.11
C THR A 258 1.89 -10.26 -4.69
N ARG A 259 2.27 -9.11 -4.13
CA ARG A 259 3.40 -8.33 -4.64
C ARG A 259 4.74 -9.03 -4.38
N GLU A 260 4.92 -9.60 -3.20
CA GLU A 260 6.16 -10.29 -2.81
C GLU A 260 5.84 -11.56 -2.01
N LEU A 261 6.48 -12.67 -2.36
CA LEU A 261 6.43 -13.93 -1.64
C LEU A 261 7.86 -14.44 -1.40
N SER A 262 8.21 -14.65 -0.13
CA SER A 262 9.47 -15.26 0.28
C SER A 262 9.19 -16.55 1.05
N VAL A 263 9.87 -17.63 0.68
CA VAL A 263 9.86 -18.89 1.42
C VAL A 263 11.27 -19.18 1.90
N GLU A 264 11.40 -19.39 3.20
CA GLU A 264 12.65 -19.67 3.87
C GLU A 264 12.55 -21.02 4.56
N VAL A 265 13.59 -21.83 4.45
CA VAL A 265 13.71 -23.11 5.12
C VAL A 265 14.90 -23.05 6.08
N GLU A 266 14.63 -23.33 7.35
CA GLU A 266 15.61 -23.40 8.43
C GLU A 266 15.79 -24.86 8.84
N ASN A 267 17.04 -25.31 8.89
CA ASN A 267 17.39 -26.65 9.32
C ASN A 267 17.86 -26.60 10.79
N GLN A 268 17.05 -27.11 11.72
CA GLN A 268 17.43 -27.24 13.14
C GLN A 268 17.90 -28.65 13.52
N LEU A 269 18.10 -29.55 12.55
CA LEU A 269 18.69 -30.86 12.82
C LEU A 269 20.15 -30.70 13.25
N ALA A 270 20.61 -31.54 14.18
CA ALA A 270 21.92 -31.41 14.80
C ALA A 270 23.09 -31.70 13.82
N SER A 271 22.94 -32.69 12.95
CA SER A 271 24.02 -33.20 12.10
C SER A 271 23.65 -33.41 10.65
N SER A 272 22.35 -33.43 10.33
CA SER A 272 21.86 -33.80 9.00
C SER A 272 21.65 -32.59 8.13
N THR A 273 22.20 -32.61 6.93
CA THR A 273 21.95 -31.59 5.90
C THR A 273 20.65 -31.90 5.17
N ILE A 274 19.86 -30.85 4.92
CA ILE A 274 18.59 -30.94 4.19
C ILE A 274 18.80 -30.38 2.79
N VAL A 275 18.11 -30.96 1.81
CA VAL A 275 18.07 -30.44 0.44
C VAL A 275 16.62 -30.08 0.10
N ALA A 276 16.40 -28.82 -0.28
CA ALA A 276 15.15 -28.41 -0.90
C ALA A 276 15.30 -28.55 -2.43
N THR A 277 14.52 -29.44 -3.03
CA THR A 277 14.50 -29.66 -4.47
C THR A 277 13.28 -28.95 -5.05
N ILE A 278 13.49 -27.88 -5.80
CA ILE A 278 12.45 -27.08 -6.46
C ILE A 278 12.16 -27.72 -7.81
N LYS A 279 10.91 -28.14 -8.02
CA LYS A 279 10.45 -28.75 -9.26
C LYS A 279 10.22 -27.69 -10.32
N ASN A 280 10.89 -27.83 -11.46
CA ASN A 280 10.70 -26.95 -12.61
C ASN A 280 10.01 -27.73 -13.74
N GLU A 281 8.87 -27.23 -14.24
CA GLU A 281 8.12 -27.89 -15.32
C GLU A 281 8.84 -27.83 -16.67
N GLN A 282 9.73 -26.85 -16.87
CA GLN A 282 10.36 -26.55 -18.17
C GLN A 282 11.88 -26.74 -18.17
N GLY A 283 12.47 -27.19 -17.05
CA GLY A 283 13.91 -27.23 -16.88
C GLY A 283 14.36 -28.24 -15.82
N PRO A 284 15.68 -28.31 -15.56
CA PRO A 284 16.20 -29.16 -14.49
C PRO A 284 15.71 -28.67 -13.12
N ASP A 285 15.50 -29.60 -12.21
CA ASP A 285 15.19 -29.30 -10.81
C ASP A 285 16.35 -28.52 -10.17
N GLU A 286 16.02 -27.48 -9.42
CA GLU A 286 16.99 -26.71 -8.65
C GLU A 286 17.14 -27.33 -7.26
N ARG A 287 18.39 -27.53 -6.80
CA ARG A 287 18.67 -28.11 -5.48
C ARG A 287 19.36 -27.08 -4.60
N ILE A 288 18.73 -26.76 -3.48
CA ILE A 288 19.25 -25.83 -2.47
C ILE A 288 19.65 -26.64 -1.24
N VAL A 289 20.94 -26.61 -0.91
CA VAL A 289 21.50 -27.32 0.25
C VAL A 289 21.42 -26.44 1.49
N ILE A 290 20.88 -26.99 2.58
CA ILE A 290 20.59 -26.29 3.83
C ILE A 290 21.32 -27.02 4.96
N ASN A 291 22.46 -26.47 5.35
CA ASN A 291 23.31 -27.05 6.38
C ASN A 291 22.65 -26.96 7.77
N PRO A 292 23.03 -27.85 8.71
CA PRO A 292 22.61 -27.78 10.11
C PRO A 292 22.76 -26.37 10.70
N GLY A 293 21.71 -25.88 11.38
CA GLY A 293 21.69 -24.57 12.02
C GLY A 293 21.60 -23.37 11.08
N THR A 294 21.38 -23.59 9.77
CA THR A 294 21.28 -22.51 8.78
C THR A 294 19.87 -22.32 8.26
N CYS A 295 19.59 -21.10 7.78
CA CYS A 295 18.34 -20.72 7.13
C CYS A 295 18.66 -20.26 5.71
N GLN A 296 17.95 -20.81 4.72
CA GLN A 296 18.11 -20.48 3.31
C GLN A 296 16.77 -20.06 2.71
N ARG A 297 16.81 -19.04 1.85
CA ARG A 297 15.64 -18.64 1.07
C ARG A 297 15.54 -19.55 -0.15
N VAL A 298 14.48 -20.33 -0.21
CA VAL A 298 14.25 -21.32 -1.27
C VAL A 298 13.39 -20.79 -2.41
N ILE A 299 12.44 -19.90 -2.12
CA ILE A 299 11.59 -19.29 -3.13
C ILE A 299 11.55 -17.78 -2.91
N TYR A 300 11.68 -17.02 -4.00
CA TYR A 300 11.43 -15.59 -4.02
C TYR A 300 10.71 -15.21 -5.31
N LEU A 301 9.46 -14.77 -5.18
CA LEU A 301 8.60 -14.40 -6.29
C LEU A 301 8.05 -12.99 -6.09
N THR A 302 7.88 -12.26 -7.19
CA THR A 302 7.35 -10.89 -7.20
C THR A 302 6.24 -10.72 -8.22
N GLU A 303 5.35 -9.75 -7.98
CA GLU A 303 4.22 -9.37 -8.83
C GLU A 303 3.35 -10.58 -9.27
N ILE A 304 2.95 -11.39 -8.28
CA ILE A 304 2.25 -12.65 -8.46
C ILE A 304 0.75 -12.41 -8.69
N THR A 305 0.28 -12.90 -9.83
CA THR A 305 -1.15 -12.98 -10.14
C THR A 305 -1.79 -14.21 -9.48
N PRO A 306 -3.09 -14.17 -9.12
CA PRO A 306 -3.80 -15.36 -8.65
C PRO A 306 -3.67 -16.50 -9.67
N ARG A 307 -3.17 -17.65 -9.23
CA ARG A 307 -2.91 -18.84 -10.05
C ARG A 307 -3.03 -20.10 -9.21
N ASP A 308 -3.28 -21.22 -9.90
CA ASP A 308 -3.48 -22.53 -9.28
C ASP A 308 -2.22 -23.10 -8.65
N LYS A 309 -1.01 -22.80 -9.15
CA LYS A 309 0.26 -23.29 -8.59
C LYS A 309 1.36 -22.23 -8.75
N LEU A 310 2.00 -21.85 -7.64
CA LEU A 310 3.07 -20.85 -7.60
C LEU A 310 4.47 -21.47 -7.62
N TYR A 311 4.65 -22.49 -6.81
CA TYR A 311 5.89 -23.24 -6.69
C TYR A 311 5.58 -24.63 -6.14
N ASP A 312 6.56 -25.51 -6.29
CA ASP A 312 6.59 -26.85 -5.72
C ASP A 312 8.02 -27.17 -5.37
N PHE A 313 8.26 -27.48 -4.11
CA PHE A 313 9.53 -28.02 -3.69
C PHE A 313 9.33 -29.19 -2.73
N ARG A 314 10.32 -30.06 -2.67
CA ARG A 314 10.35 -31.23 -1.79
C ARG A 314 11.56 -31.15 -0.89
N LEU A 315 11.40 -31.57 0.36
CA LEU A 315 12.49 -31.63 1.33
C LEU A 315 13.05 -33.06 1.36
N GLY A 316 14.37 -33.20 1.25
CA GLY A 316 15.07 -34.47 1.38
C GLY A 316 16.30 -34.34 2.28
N LEU A 317 16.92 -35.48 2.60
CA LEU A 317 18.26 -35.48 3.19
C LEU A 317 19.31 -35.37 2.07
N ALA A 318 20.45 -34.75 2.38
CA ALA A 318 21.58 -34.63 1.44
C ALA A 318 22.38 -35.92 1.29
#